data_AF-A0A520G8Q7-F1
#
_entry.id   AF-A0A520G8Q7-F1
#
_cell.length_a   1.000
_cell.length_b   1.000
_cell.length_c   1.000
_cell.angle_alpha   90.00
_cell.angle_beta   90.00
_cell.angle_gamma   90.00
#
_symmetry.space_group_name_H-M   'P 1'
#
loop_
_entity.id
_entity.type
_entity.pdbx_description
1 polymer ?
#
loop_
_entity_poly.entity_id
_entity_poly.type
_entity_poly.pdbx_seq_one_letter_code
_entity_poly.pdbx_strand_id
1 'polypeptide(L)'
;MADTKMDTDSLPGVVSAATSDLTNISPSLVENALAQALPLPDIMFGGSGLVFVIMFHAFWIRIITNSFLKRSHALRLGASLWRVDLLFAAAVLMMLALHLAEVVVWAGALVVGGIVGDWATGAYFAANCYTALGEPFSLPRTWRMLPPIIAMSGIFAFAWTASVLVNFVARYNQLRASILTRAQSAKVDRTIAP
;
A
#
# COMPACT_ATOMS: atom_id res chain seq x y z
N MET A 1 -13.75 -68.33 -44.81
CA MET A 1 -14.75 -67.29 -44.50
C MET A 1 -14.93 -67.34 -42.99
N ALA A 2 -14.10 -66.59 -42.26
CA ALA A 2 -14.11 -66.56 -40.80
C ALA A 2 -14.60 -65.16 -40.41
N ASP A 3 -15.80 -65.10 -39.83
CA ASP A 3 -16.43 -63.87 -39.35
C ASP A 3 -15.60 -63.31 -38.19
N THR A 4 -14.92 -62.18 -38.42
CA THR A 4 -14.39 -61.34 -37.35
C THR A 4 -15.59 -60.70 -36.65
N LYS A 5 -16.14 -61.38 -35.64
CA LYS A 5 -17.08 -60.81 -34.69
C LYS A 5 -16.43 -59.58 -34.05
N MET A 6 -16.92 -58.40 -34.38
CA MET A 6 -16.55 -57.17 -33.68
C MET A 6 -17.13 -57.28 -32.27
N ASP A 7 -16.25 -57.40 -31.26
CA ASP A 7 -16.62 -57.57 -29.85
C ASP A 7 -17.34 -56.32 -29.31
N THR A 8 -18.65 -56.28 -29.52
CA THR A 8 -19.53 -55.17 -29.11
C THR A 8 -19.62 -55.00 -27.59
N ASP A 9 -19.22 -56.01 -26.82
CA ASP A 9 -19.21 -55.99 -25.34
C ASP A 9 -18.06 -55.16 -24.75
N SER A 10 -17.02 -54.86 -25.55
CA SER A 10 -15.87 -54.06 -25.14
C SER A 10 -16.06 -52.55 -25.37
N LEU A 11 -16.98 -52.17 -26.26
CA LEU A 11 -17.35 -50.79 -26.58
C LEU A 11 -17.81 -49.98 -25.35
N PRO A 12 -18.72 -50.47 -24.47
CA PRO A 12 -19.18 -49.69 -23.32
C PRO A 12 -18.05 -49.40 -22.31
N GLY A 13 -17.10 -50.32 -22.15
CA GLY A 13 -15.94 -50.12 -21.27
C GLY A 13 -14.97 -49.06 -21.77
N VAL A 14 -14.67 -49.07 -23.08
CA VAL A 14 -13.77 -48.08 -23.71
C VAL A 14 -14.41 -46.69 -23.74
N VAL A 15 -15.72 -46.60 -24.01
CA VAL A 15 -16.45 -45.32 -23.99
C VAL A 15 -16.57 -44.80 -22.56
N SER A 16 -16.79 -45.66 -21.57
CA SER A 16 -16.82 -45.26 -20.15
C SER A 16 -15.45 -44.81 -19.62
N ALA A 17 -14.36 -45.43 -20.08
CA ALA A 17 -13.01 -45.01 -19.76
C ALA A 17 -12.69 -43.64 -20.39
N ALA A 18 -13.00 -43.47 -21.68
CA ALA A 18 -12.81 -42.20 -22.38
C ALA A 18 -13.66 -41.06 -21.81
N THR A 19 -14.92 -41.33 -21.39
CA THR A 19 -15.74 -40.31 -20.72
C THR A 19 -15.21 -40.00 -19.33
N SER A 20 -14.75 -40.99 -18.55
CA SER A 20 -14.13 -40.75 -17.25
C SER A 20 -12.84 -39.93 -17.36
N ASP A 21 -12.02 -40.17 -18.38
CA ASP A 21 -10.81 -39.39 -18.64
C ASP A 21 -11.15 -37.95 -19.04
N LEU A 22 -12.12 -37.72 -19.95
CA LEU A 22 -12.58 -36.38 -20.31
C LEU A 22 -13.21 -35.62 -19.14
N THR A 23 -13.92 -36.33 -18.25
CA THR A 23 -14.55 -35.75 -17.06
C THR A 23 -13.51 -35.39 -16.00
N ASN A 24 -12.38 -36.10 -15.92
CA ASN A 24 -11.25 -35.79 -15.04
C ASN A 24 -10.30 -34.71 -15.62
N ILE A 25 -10.22 -34.60 -16.95
CA ILE A 25 -9.42 -33.57 -17.62
C ILE A 25 -9.98 -32.18 -17.35
N SER A 26 -11.30 -31.97 -17.33
CA SER A 26 -11.88 -30.63 -17.09
C SER A 26 -11.60 -30.03 -15.70
N PRO A 27 -11.76 -30.74 -14.56
CA PRO A 27 -11.38 -30.22 -13.25
C PRO A 27 -9.86 -30.06 -13.14
N SER A 28 -9.06 -30.99 -13.69
CA SER A 28 -7.60 -30.84 -13.68
C SER A 28 -7.12 -29.66 -14.53
N LEU A 29 -7.78 -29.31 -15.63
CA LEU A 29 -7.48 -28.12 -16.42
C LEU A 29 -7.89 -26.85 -15.69
N VAL A 30 -9.05 -26.85 -15.03
CA VAL A 30 -9.50 -25.70 -14.23
C VAL A 30 -8.57 -25.50 -13.04
N GLU A 31 -8.17 -26.56 -12.35
CA GLU A 31 -7.28 -26.52 -11.18
C GLU A 31 -5.84 -26.13 -11.59
N ASN A 32 -5.33 -26.65 -12.70
CA ASN A 32 -4.05 -26.21 -13.28
C ASN A 32 -4.12 -24.78 -13.83
N ALA A 33 -5.24 -24.36 -14.42
CA ALA A 33 -5.44 -22.98 -14.88
C ALA A 33 -5.59 -22.02 -13.69
N LEU A 34 -6.21 -22.45 -12.59
CA LEU A 34 -6.34 -21.67 -11.36
C LEU A 34 -4.97 -21.55 -10.67
N ALA A 35 -4.19 -22.64 -10.61
CA ALA A 35 -2.82 -22.64 -10.09
C ALA A 35 -1.84 -21.86 -10.99
N GLN A 36 -2.06 -21.83 -12.30
CA GLN A 36 -1.34 -20.95 -13.24
C GLN A 36 -1.78 -19.49 -13.17
N ALA A 37 -3.06 -19.22 -12.90
CA ALA A 37 -3.64 -17.87 -12.87
C ALA A 37 -3.43 -17.17 -11.52
N LEU A 38 -3.38 -17.93 -10.42
CA LEU A 38 -3.05 -17.47 -9.08
C LEU A 38 -1.71 -18.08 -8.69
N PRO A 39 -0.58 -17.44 -9.02
CA PRO A 39 0.70 -17.84 -8.45
C PRO A 39 0.63 -17.59 -6.93
N LEU A 40 0.28 -18.65 -6.18
CA LEU A 40 0.15 -18.64 -4.71
C LEU A 40 1.35 -18.00 -4.01
N PRO A 41 2.61 -18.24 -4.44
CA PRO A 41 3.78 -17.60 -3.82
C PRO A 41 3.73 -16.07 -3.85
N ASP A 42 3.31 -15.47 -4.96
CA ASP A 42 3.26 -14.01 -5.15
C ASP A 42 2.23 -13.37 -4.23
N ILE A 43 1.08 -14.02 -4.07
CA ILE A 43 -0.01 -13.52 -3.23
C ILE A 43 0.36 -13.66 -1.76
N MET A 44 1.01 -14.75 -1.36
CA MET A 44 1.50 -14.89 0.02
C MET A 44 2.61 -13.89 0.33
N PHE A 45 3.60 -13.77 -0.56
CA PHE A 45 4.73 -12.84 -0.38
C PHE A 45 4.27 -11.38 -0.46
N GLY A 46 3.57 -11.01 -1.52
CA GLY A 46 3.03 -9.68 -1.70
C GLY A 46 1.97 -9.33 -0.66
N GLY A 47 1.06 -10.24 -0.35
CA GLY A 47 0.00 -10.02 0.63
C GLY A 47 0.54 -9.84 2.05
N SER A 48 1.52 -10.66 2.46
CA SER A 48 2.21 -10.46 3.74
C SER A 48 2.99 -9.15 3.77
N GLY A 49 3.68 -8.81 2.68
CA GLY A 49 4.36 -7.52 2.51
C GLY A 49 3.40 -6.33 2.64
N LEU A 50 2.23 -6.41 2.01
CA LEU A 50 1.18 -5.40 2.12
C LEU A 50 0.71 -5.24 3.56
N VAL A 51 0.33 -6.34 4.23
CA VAL A 51 -0.14 -6.28 5.63
C VAL A 51 0.94 -5.67 6.52
N PHE A 52 2.19 -6.08 6.34
CA PHE A 52 3.33 -5.53 7.07
C PHE A 52 3.49 -4.03 6.85
N VAL A 53 3.44 -3.57 5.60
CA VAL A 53 3.56 -2.14 5.25
C VAL A 53 2.40 -1.34 5.85
N ILE A 54 1.17 -1.84 5.79
CA ILE A 54 0.02 -1.16 6.40
C ILE A 54 0.14 -1.09 7.92
N MET A 55 0.60 -2.17 8.59
CA MET A 55 0.85 -2.15 10.04
C MET A 55 1.97 -1.17 10.41
N PHE A 56 3.06 -1.18 9.64
CA PHE A 56 4.17 -0.24 9.79
C PHE A 56 3.67 1.20 9.65
N HIS A 57 2.92 1.51 8.60
CA HIS A 57 2.32 2.82 8.37
C HIS A 57 1.42 3.25 9.53
N ALA A 58 0.48 2.39 9.93
CA ALA A 58 -0.47 2.66 11.02
C ALA A 58 0.23 2.93 12.36
N PHE A 59 1.34 2.23 12.64
CA PHE A 59 2.14 2.46 13.83
C PHE A 59 2.83 3.83 13.80
N TRP A 60 3.54 4.15 12.72
CA TRP A 60 4.30 5.39 12.62
C TRP A 60 3.42 6.63 12.47
N ILE A 61 2.34 6.56 11.68
CA ILE A 61 1.41 7.68 11.54
C ILE A 61 0.75 8.03 12.88
N ARG A 62 0.52 7.03 13.74
CA ARG A 62 0.02 7.24 15.11
C ARG A 62 1.05 7.97 15.97
N ILE A 63 2.33 7.62 15.89
CA ILE A 63 3.41 8.31 16.60
C ILE A 63 3.54 9.77 16.14
N ILE A 64 3.51 10.00 14.82
CA ILE A 64 3.57 11.34 14.22
C ILE A 64 2.37 12.17 14.69
N THR A 65 1.16 11.59 14.63
CA THR A 65 -0.09 12.24 15.06
C THR A 65 -0.07 12.59 16.54
N ASN A 66 0.29 11.66 17.42
CA ASN A 66 0.38 11.93 18.85
C ASN A 66 1.42 13.02 19.16
N SER A 67 2.56 13.01 18.47
CA SER A 67 3.60 14.03 18.61
C SER A 67 3.12 15.41 18.16
N PHE A 68 2.42 15.49 17.03
CA PHE A 68 1.82 16.72 16.51
C PHE A 68 0.73 17.26 17.43
N LEU A 69 -0.17 16.41 17.92
CA LEU A 69 -1.24 16.79 18.84
C LEU A 69 -0.69 17.32 20.17
N LYS A 70 0.30 16.63 20.75
CA LYS A 70 0.94 17.08 22.00
C LYS A 70 1.65 18.43 21.82
N ARG A 71 2.41 18.61 20.74
CA ARG A 71 3.11 19.86 20.44
C ARG A 71 2.16 21.00 20.09
N SER A 72 1.11 20.76 19.31
CA SER A 72 0.11 21.77 18.96
C SER A 72 -0.67 22.25 20.20
N HIS A 73 -0.96 21.37 21.16
CA HIS A 73 -1.56 21.78 22.43
C HIS A 73 -0.63 22.69 23.24
N ALA A 74 0.66 22.37 23.31
CA ALA A 74 1.64 23.23 23.99
C ALA A 74 1.75 24.61 23.32
N LEU A 75 1.68 24.68 21.98
CA LEU A 75 1.76 25.94 21.24
C LEU A 75 0.50 26.82 21.38
N ARG A 76 -0.67 26.25 21.69
CA ARG A 76 -1.91 27.04 21.95
C ARG A 76 -1.77 28.03 23.12
N LEU A 77 -0.83 27.80 24.04
CA LEU A 77 -0.66 28.59 25.26
C LEU A 77 0.24 29.83 25.10
N GLY A 78 0.90 30.04 23.94
CA GLY A 78 1.73 31.23 23.76
C GLY A 78 2.69 31.23 22.57
N ALA A 79 2.40 30.50 21.51
CA ALA A 79 3.31 30.42 20.36
C ALA A 79 3.16 31.58 19.37
N SER A 80 4.30 31.98 18.78
CA SER A 80 4.35 32.81 17.57
C SER A 80 3.91 32.02 16.33
N LEU A 81 3.36 32.72 15.33
CA LEU A 81 2.90 32.13 14.05
C LEU A 81 3.97 31.26 13.39
N TRP A 82 5.24 31.69 13.41
CA TRP A 82 6.35 30.95 12.80
C TRP A 82 6.55 29.55 13.40
N ARG A 83 6.34 29.38 14.71
CA ARG A 83 6.46 28.07 15.36
C ARG A 83 5.33 27.12 14.94
N VAL A 84 4.15 27.66 14.65
CA VAL A 84 3.00 26.88 14.17
C VAL A 84 3.25 26.42 12.73
N ASP A 85 3.75 27.32 11.88
CA ASP A 85 4.11 27.03 10.50
C ASP A 85 5.25 25.99 10.42
N LEU A 86 6.28 26.11 11.27
CA LEU A 86 7.37 25.12 11.36
C LEU A 86 6.88 23.76 11.85
N LEU A 87 6.00 23.70 12.85
CA LEU A 87 5.45 22.44 13.34
C LEU A 87 4.65 21.72 12.25
N PHE A 88 3.84 22.47 11.48
CA PHE A 88 3.07 21.92 10.37
C PHE A 88 3.98 21.41 9.25
N ALA A 89 4.97 22.21 8.82
CA ALA A 89 5.94 21.80 7.82
C ALA A 89 6.71 20.53 8.25
N ALA A 90 7.16 20.47 9.51
CA ALA A 90 7.84 19.30 10.05
C ALA A 90 6.94 18.06 10.05
N ALA A 91 5.64 18.20 10.33
CA ALA A 91 4.68 17.10 10.29
C ALA A 91 4.50 16.55 8.86
N VAL A 92 4.38 17.42 7.86
CA VAL A 92 4.28 17.04 6.44
C VAL A 92 5.56 16.32 5.99
N LEU A 93 6.74 16.82 6.37
CA LEU A 93 8.02 16.18 6.05
C LEU A 93 8.16 14.80 6.70
N MET A 94 7.69 14.62 7.94
CA MET A 94 7.67 13.30 8.59
C MET A 94 6.73 12.32 7.90
N MET A 95 5.57 12.79 7.41
CA MET A 95 4.66 11.95 6.62
C MET A 95 5.29 11.54 5.28
N LEU A 96 5.97 12.48 4.59
CA LEU A 96 6.71 12.16 3.38
C LEU A 96 7.83 11.13 3.65
N ALA A 97 8.58 11.32 4.73
CA ALA A 97 9.63 10.39 5.13
C ALA A 97 9.07 8.98 5.45
N LEU A 98 7.87 8.90 6.02
CA LEU A 98 7.18 7.63 6.26
C LEU A 98 6.87 6.91 4.94
N HIS A 99 6.32 7.62 3.94
CA HIS A 99 6.08 7.03 2.61
C HIS A 99 7.37 6.57 1.93
N LEU A 100 8.44 7.36 2.01
CA LEU A 100 9.75 6.95 1.49
C LEU A 100 10.29 5.70 2.21
N ALA A 101 10.10 5.60 3.52
CA ALA A 101 10.49 4.41 4.28
C ALA A 101 9.72 3.16 3.83
N GLU A 102 8.42 3.28 3.54
CA GLU A 102 7.61 2.17 3.00
C GLU A 102 8.10 1.71 1.62
N VAL A 103 8.51 2.65 0.76
CA VAL A 103 9.17 2.33 -0.53
C VAL A 103 10.48 1.58 -0.30
N VAL A 104 11.29 1.98 0.68
CA VAL A 104 12.55 1.29 1.03
C VAL A 104 12.27 -0.12 1.59
N VAL A 105 11.21 -0.29 2.40
CA VAL A 105 10.77 -1.61 2.88
C VAL A 105 10.43 -2.53 1.70
N TRP A 106 9.67 -2.03 0.73
CA TRP A 106 9.36 -2.79 -0.49
C TRP A 106 10.60 -3.08 -1.34
N ALA A 107 11.49 -2.11 -1.51
CA ALA A 107 12.76 -2.31 -2.20
C ALA A 107 13.57 -3.44 -1.56
N GLY A 108 13.68 -3.44 -0.22
CA GLY A 108 14.34 -4.49 0.52
C GLY A 108 13.67 -5.85 0.36
N ALA A 109 12.33 -5.91 0.38
CA ALA A 109 11.60 -7.14 0.12
C ALA A 109 11.90 -7.71 -1.28
N LEU A 110 11.95 -6.86 -2.31
CA LEU A 110 12.26 -7.26 -3.69
C LEU A 110 13.70 -7.77 -3.84
N VAL A 111 14.67 -7.10 -3.21
CA VAL A 111 16.09 -7.48 -3.31
C VAL A 111 16.40 -8.74 -2.49
N VAL A 112 15.92 -8.80 -1.24
CA VAL A 112 16.12 -9.99 -0.38
C VAL A 112 15.37 -11.21 -0.90
N GLY A 113 14.20 -11.00 -1.53
CA GLY A 113 13.47 -12.05 -2.24
C GLY A 113 14.12 -12.52 -3.54
N GLY A 114 15.24 -11.92 -3.96
CA GLY A 114 15.93 -12.25 -5.21
C GLY A 114 15.14 -11.91 -6.48
N ILE A 115 14.13 -11.03 -6.37
CA ILE A 115 13.25 -10.65 -7.47
C ILE A 115 13.92 -9.58 -8.35
N VAL A 116 14.67 -8.68 -7.73
CA VAL A 116 15.43 -7.61 -8.38
C VAL A 116 16.88 -7.67 -7.94
N GLY A 117 17.81 -7.43 -8.87
CA GLY A 117 19.25 -7.65 -8.66
C GLY A 117 19.95 -6.61 -7.78
N ASP A 118 19.44 -5.39 -7.69
CA ASP A 118 20.09 -4.31 -6.94
C ASP A 118 19.07 -3.37 -6.24
N TRP A 119 19.56 -2.69 -5.19
CA TRP A 119 18.77 -1.79 -4.36
C TRP A 119 18.23 -0.57 -5.11
N ALA A 120 18.96 -0.03 -6.09
CA ALA A 120 18.52 1.15 -6.83
C ALA A 120 17.36 0.79 -7.78
N THR A 121 17.48 -0.31 -8.52
CA THR A 121 16.41 -0.85 -9.37
C THR A 121 15.21 -1.29 -8.54
N GLY A 122 15.45 -1.93 -7.38
CA GLY A 122 14.39 -2.33 -6.46
C GLY A 122 13.62 -1.14 -5.92
N ALA A 123 14.32 -0.08 -5.49
CA ALA A 123 13.70 1.16 -5.03
C ALA A 123 12.97 1.90 -6.15
N TYR A 124 13.54 1.95 -7.36
CA TYR A 124 12.88 2.55 -8.53
C TYR A 124 11.59 1.80 -8.89
N PHE A 125 11.62 0.47 -8.93
CA PHE A 125 10.44 -0.36 -9.18
C PHE A 125 9.38 -0.16 -8.09
N ALA A 126 9.78 -0.33 -6.82
CA ALA A 126 8.89 -0.17 -5.68
C ALA A 126 8.25 1.22 -5.64
N ALA A 127 9.02 2.28 -5.89
CA ALA A 127 8.53 3.65 -5.91
C ALA A 127 7.43 3.84 -6.96
N ASN A 128 7.69 3.43 -8.21
CA ASN A 128 6.73 3.58 -9.30
C ASN A 128 5.42 2.83 -9.04
N CYS A 129 5.52 1.60 -8.53
CA CYS A 129 4.34 0.81 -8.18
C CYS A 129 3.61 1.40 -6.98
N TYR A 130 4.32 1.77 -5.90
CA TYR A 130 3.75 2.29 -4.65
C TYR A 130 2.99 3.61 -4.88
N THR A 131 3.51 4.49 -5.74
CA THR A 131 2.81 5.74 -6.11
C THR A 131 1.78 5.56 -7.22
N ALA A 132 1.49 4.31 -7.61
CA ALA A 132 0.59 3.96 -8.70
C ALA A 132 0.92 4.62 -10.05
N LEU A 133 2.21 4.94 -10.30
CA LEU A 133 2.68 5.41 -11.60
C LEU A 133 2.67 4.28 -12.64
N GLY A 134 2.87 3.05 -12.18
CA GLY A 134 2.83 1.85 -12.99
C GLY A 134 4.05 0.96 -12.79
N GLU A 135 4.12 -0.08 -13.60
CA GLU A 135 5.25 -1.00 -13.64
C GLU A 135 6.31 -0.44 -14.60
N PRO A 136 7.53 -0.09 -14.13
CA PRO A 136 8.56 0.49 -15.01
C PRO A 136 9.21 -0.54 -15.95
N PHE A 137 9.20 -1.83 -15.56
CA PHE A 137 9.65 -2.95 -16.37
C PHE A 137 8.93 -4.22 -15.95
N SER A 138 8.64 -5.13 -16.88
CA SER A 138 7.85 -6.32 -16.58
C SER A 138 8.62 -7.34 -15.74
N LEU A 139 8.06 -7.73 -14.60
CA LEU A 139 8.56 -8.84 -13.81
C LEU A 139 8.26 -10.21 -14.48
N PRO A 140 8.99 -11.28 -14.11
CA PRO A 140 8.68 -12.64 -14.54
C PRO A 140 7.22 -13.01 -14.27
N ARG A 141 6.66 -13.95 -15.05
CA ARG A 141 5.24 -14.35 -14.93
C ARG A 141 4.84 -14.76 -13.51
N THR A 142 5.79 -15.33 -12.76
CA THR A 142 5.69 -15.72 -11.35
C THR A 142 5.85 -14.57 -10.35
N TRP A 143 5.81 -13.30 -10.77
CA TRP A 143 5.77 -12.16 -9.84
C TRP A 143 4.79 -11.09 -10.31
N ARG A 144 3.88 -11.44 -11.23
CA ARG A 144 3.05 -10.48 -11.97
C ARG A 144 1.96 -9.85 -11.10
N MET A 145 1.61 -10.49 -9.98
CA MET A 145 0.66 -9.94 -9.01
C MET A 145 1.32 -8.99 -8.00
N LEU A 146 2.65 -8.95 -7.94
CA LEU A 146 3.38 -8.12 -6.98
C LEU A 146 3.23 -6.61 -7.24
N PRO A 147 3.44 -6.07 -8.46
CA PRO A 147 3.25 -4.65 -8.72
C PRO A 147 1.87 -4.09 -8.32
N PRO A 148 0.73 -4.71 -8.68
CA PRO A 148 -0.58 -4.21 -8.24
C PRO A 148 -0.78 -4.32 -6.72
N ILE A 149 -0.20 -5.33 -6.04
CA ILE A 149 -0.25 -5.41 -4.57
C ILE A 149 0.53 -4.27 -3.91
N ILE A 150 1.72 -3.95 -4.41
CA ILE A 150 2.50 -2.79 -3.95
C ILE A 150 1.70 -1.51 -4.15
N ALA A 151 1.07 -1.32 -5.31
CA ALA A 151 0.24 -0.16 -5.61
C ALA A 151 -0.96 -0.03 -4.67
N MET A 152 -1.67 -1.13 -4.38
CA MET A 152 -2.76 -1.12 -3.41
C MET A 152 -2.29 -0.68 -2.02
N SER A 153 -1.12 -1.15 -1.58
CA SER A 153 -0.54 -0.74 -0.29
C SER A 153 -0.27 0.77 -0.25
N GLY A 154 0.29 1.33 -1.32
CA GLY A 154 0.60 2.75 -1.40
C GLY A 154 -0.65 3.63 -1.47
N ILE A 155 -1.65 3.25 -2.29
CA ILE A 155 -2.93 3.97 -2.35
C ILE A 155 -3.60 4.01 -0.97
N PHE A 156 -3.62 2.89 -0.26
CA PHE A 156 -4.20 2.82 1.08
C PHE A 156 -3.46 3.72 2.08
N ALA A 157 -2.12 3.68 2.07
CA ALA A 157 -1.28 4.53 2.90
C ALA A 157 -1.46 6.03 2.59
N PHE A 158 -1.52 6.40 1.30
CA PHE A 158 -1.78 7.78 0.87
C PHE A 158 -3.18 8.25 1.28
N ALA A 159 -4.21 7.42 1.11
CA ALA A 159 -5.57 7.73 1.54
C ALA A 159 -5.64 7.96 3.06
N TRP A 160 -4.97 7.10 3.84
CA TRP A 160 -4.87 7.27 5.29
C TRP A 160 -4.16 8.57 5.65
N THR A 161 -2.99 8.82 5.06
CA THR A 161 -2.21 10.04 5.32
C THR A 161 -2.98 11.31 4.94
N ALA A 162 -3.69 11.30 3.82
CA ALA A 162 -4.55 12.40 3.41
C ALA A 162 -5.64 12.70 4.47
N SER A 163 -6.29 11.67 5.02
CA SER A 163 -7.29 11.85 6.08
C SER A 163 -6.71 12.49 7.35
N VAL A 164 -5.48 12.12 7.72
CA VAL A 164 -4.76 12.72 8.86
C VAL A 164 -4.34 14.15 8.56
N LEU A 165 -3.86 14.41 7.34
CA LEU A 165 -3.44 15.74 6.90
C LEU A 165 -4.59 16.75 6.95
N VAL A 166 -5.81 16.36 6.56
CA VAL A 166 -7.01 17.20 6.71
C VAL A 166 -7.20 17.64 8.16
N ASN A 167 -7.06 16.71 9.11
CA ASN A 167 -7.14 17.03 10.54
C ASN A 167 -6.02 18.00 10.98
N PHE A 168 -4.81 17.84 10.44
CA PHE A 168 -3.68 18.71 10.76
C PHE A 168 -3.89 20.12 10.22
N VAL A 169 -4.37 20.25 8.98
CA VAL A 169 -4.69 21.54 8.35
C VAL A 169 -5.78 22.27 9.15
N ALA A 170 -6.84 21.57 9.55
CA ALA A 170 -7.88 22.14 10.39
C ALA A 170 -7.31 22.68 11.72
N ARG A 171 -6.46 21.90 12.39
CA ARG A 171 -5.82 22.31 13.65
C ARG A 171 -4.86 23.49 13.46
N TYR A 172 -4.04 23.44 12.41
CA TYR A 172 -3.11 24.50 12.03
C TYR A 172 -3.84 25.84 11.82
N ASN A 173 -4.91 25.84 11.03
CA ASN A 173 -5.73 27.03 10.79
C ASN A 173 -6.36 27.57 12.08
N GLN A 174 -6.85 26.70 12.96
CA GLN A 174 -7.37 27.10 14.28
C GLN A 174 -6.30 27.78 15.16
N LEU A 175 -5.09 27.21 15.21
CA LEU A 175 -3.98 27.80 15.98
C LEU A 175 -3.63 29.19 15.44
N ARG A 176 -3.46 29.33 14.11
CA ARG A 176 -3.15 30.63 13.50
C ARG A 176 -4.22 31.67 13.74
N ALA A 177 -5.50 31.31 13.56
CA ALA A 177 -6.61 32.21 13.83
C ALA A 177 -6.57 32.71 15.28
N SER A 178 -6.37 31.81 16.25
CA SER A 178 -6.30 32.19 17.67
C SER A 178 -5.15 33.15 18.00
N ILE A 179 -3.99 32.99 17.35
CA ILE A 179 -2.82 33.87 17.56
C ILE A 179 -3.09 35.25 16.94
N LEU A 180 -3.67 35.30 15.74
CA LEU A 180 -4.01 36.55 15.06
C LEU A 180 -5.06 37.34 15.84
N THR A 181 -6.13 36.69 16.32
CA THR A 181 -7.14 37.33 17.16
C THR A 181 -6.53 37.90 18.44
N ARG A 182 -5.67 37.13 19.14
CA ARG A 182 -4.97 37.63 20.34
C ARG A 182 -4.07 38.83 20.05
N ALA A 183 -3.35 38.82 18.93
CA ALA A 183 -2.51 39.94 18.51
C ALA A 183 -3.33 41.19 18.20
N GLN A 184 -4.50 41.04 17.58
CA GLN A 184 -5.44 42.14 17.33
C GLN A 184 -6.02 42.70 18.64
N SER A 185 -6.51 41.85 19.55
CA SER A 185 -7.03 42.29 20.85
C SER A 185 -5.98 43.03 21.67
N ALA A 186 -4.74 42.55 21.70
CA ALA A 186 -3.64 43.22 22.39
C ALA A 186 -3.28 44.58 21.74
N LYS A 187 -3.42 44.71 20.42
CA LYS A 187 -3.22 46.00 19.73
C LYS A 187 -4.31 47.01 20.08
N VAL A 188 -5.57 46.56 20.11
CA VAL A 188 -6.74 47.39 20.47
C VAL A 188 -6.63 47.91 21.90
N ASP A 189 -6.28 47.03 22.86
CA ASP A 189 -6.13 47.40 24.27
C ASP A 189 -5.05 48.48 24.47
N ARG A 190 -3.92 48.36 23.76
CA ARG A 190 -2.85 49.37 23.77
C ARG A 190 -3.25 50.72 23.18
N THR A 191 -4.18 50.75 22.23
CA THR A 191 -4.66 52.02 21.64
C THR A 191 -5.71 52.74 22.51
N ILE A 192 -6.32 52.04 23.47
CA ILE A 192 -7.36 52.59 24.35
C ILE A 192 -6.79 52.97 25.73
N ALA A 193 -5.61 52.44 26.09
CA ALA A 193 -4.91 52.83 27.31
C ALA A 193 -4.45 54.32 27.27
N PRO A 194 -4.78 55.12 28.30
CA PRO A 194 -4.51 56.58 28.35
C PRO A 194 -3.03 56.93 28.51
#